data_AF-B4UWC9-F1
#
_entry.id   AF-B4UWC9-F1
#
_cell.length_a   1.000
_cell.length_b   1.000
_cell.length_c   1.000
_cell.angle_alpha   90.00
_cell.angle_beta   90.00
_cell.angle_gamma   90.00
#
_symmetry.space_group_name_H-M   'P 1'
#
loop_
_entity.id
_entity.type
_entity.pdbx_description
1 polymer ?
#
loop_
_entity_poly.entity_id
_entity_poly.type
_entity_poly.pdbx_seq_one_letter_code
_entity_poly.pdbx_strand_id
1 'polypeptide(L)'
;MFKKFSFEDVSAQNQVKASVQRKIRQSIAEEYPGLEPVLDDILPKKSPLIVAKCQNHLNLVLVNNVPLFFSVRDGPYMPTLRLLHQYPNIMKKLQVDRGAIRFVLSGANIMCPGLTSPGGALDEEVE
;
A
#
# COMPACT_ATOMS: atom_id res chain seq x y z
N MET A 1 10.44 2.57 -5.53
CA MET A 1 9.73 3.69 -4.87
C MET A 1 10.44 4.15 -3.59
N PHE A 2 10.60 3.30 -2.58
CA PHE A 2 11.15 3.70 -1.27
C PHE A 2 12.64 3.36 -1.01
N LYS A 3 13.38 2.87 -2.01
CA LYS A 3 14.75 2.33 -1.83
C LYS A 3 15.76 3.35 -1.26
N LYS A 4 15.62 4.63 -1.61
CA LYS A 4 16.47 5.73 -1.13
C LYS A 4 15.68 6.73 -0.29
N PHE A 5 14.50 6.34 0.19
CA PHE A 5 13.61 7.24 0.92
C PHE A 5 14.17 7.56 2.30
N SER A 6 14.16 8.83 2.66
CA SER A 6 14.68 9.38 3.91
C SER A 6 13.72 10.42 4.48
N PHE A 7 14.01 10.92 5.68
CA PHE A 7 13.19 11.96 6.31
C PHE A 7 13.21 13.29 5.53
N GLU A 8 14.28 13.55 4.77
CA GLU A 8 14.42 14.75 3.93
C GLU A 8 13.46 14.74 2.73
N ASP A 9 12.94 13.57 2.37
CA ASP A 9 11.97 13.42 1.28
C ASP A 9 10.55 13.82 1.68
N VAL A 10 10.29 14.09 2.96
CA VAL A 10 8.98 14.54 3.46
C VAL A 10 8.89 16.06 3.39
N SER A 11 8.10 16.57 2.45
CA SER A 11 7.98 18.02 2.21
C SER A 11 6.97 18.70 3.13
N ALA A 12 5.84 18.05 3.41
CA ALA A 12 4.79 18.63 4.27
C ALA A 12 3.89 17.55 4.86
N GLN A 13 3.31 17.79 6.03
CA GLN A 13 2.28 16.96 6.62
C GLN A 13 1.01 17.79 6.81
N ASN A 14 -0.08 17.38 6.18
CA ASN A 14 -1.34 18.11 6.23
C ASN A 14 -2.43 17.24 6.83
N GLN A 15 -3.11 17.72 7.85
CA GLN A 15 -4.35 17.10 8.31
C GLN A 15 -5.43 17.33 7.25
N VAL A 16 -6.05 16.26 6.78
CA VAL A 16 -7.09 16.37 5.76
C VAL A 16 -8.40 16.87 6.34
N LYS A 17 -9.16 17.58 5.51
CA LYS A 17 -10.54 17.96 5.83
C LYS A 17 -11.43 16.72 5.83
N ALA A 18 -12.51 16.74 6.63
CA ALA A 18 -13.45 15.62 6.75
C ALA A 18 -14.03 15.15 5.40
N SER A 19 -14.26 16.07 4.44
CA SER A 19 -14.74 15.71 3.10
C SER A 19 -13.73 14.88 2.31
N VAL A 20 -12.44 15.23 2.39
CA VAL A 20 -11.35 14.50 1.73
C VAL A 20 -11.13 13.16 2.41
N GLN A 21 -11.18 13.11 3.75
CA GLN A 21 -11.09 11.86 4.50
C GLN A 21 -12.16 10.84 4.08
N ARG A 22 -13.41 11.29 3.89
CA ARG A 22 -14.50 10.42 3.39
C ARG A 22 -14.20 9.88 2.01
N LYS A 23 -13.69 10.72 1.10
CA LYS A 23 -13.31 10.29 -0.26
C LYS A 23 -12.19 9.25 -0.23
N ILE A 24 -11.12 9.48 0.54
CA ILE A 24 -10.02 8.53 0.69
C ILE A 24 -10.53 7.19 1.22
N ARG A 25 -11.36 7.21 2.27
CA ARG A 25 -11.97 5.99 2.82
C ARG A 25 -12.81 5.24 1.80
N GLN A 26 -13.60 5.96 1.01
CA GLN A 26 -14.43 5.36 -0.03
C GLN A 26 -13.57 4.71 -1.11
N SER A 27 -12.55 5.40 -1.63
CA SER A 27 -11.64 4.83 -2.63
C SER A 27 -10.93 3.58 -2.12
N ILE A 28 -10.49 3.57 -0.86
CA ILE A 28 -9.85 2.38 -0.24
C ILE A 28 -10.84 1.23 -0.07
N ALA A 29 -12.10 1.50 0.29
CA ALA A 29 -13.13 0.47 0.41
C ALA A 29 -13.49 -0.16 -0.94
N GLU A 30 -13.51 0.66 -1.99
CA GLU A 30 -13.75 0.22 -3.38
C GLU A 30 -12.58 -0.61 -3.91
N GLU A 31 -11.33 -0.22 -3.62
CA GLU A 31 -10.11 -0.96 -4.03
C GLU A 31 -9.90 -2.26 -3.24
N TYR A 32 -10.26 -2.28 -1.95
CA TYR A 32 -10.06 -3.42 -1.05
C TYR A 32 -11.34 -3.81 -0.30
N PRO A 33 -12.29 -4.50 -0.96
CA PRO A 33 -13.55 -4.92 -0.33
C PRO A 33 -13.35 -5.79 0.92
N GLY A 34 -12.29 -6.62 0.95
CA GLY A 34 -11.95 -7.44 2.11
C GLY A 34 -11.58 -6.64 3.38
N LEU A 35 -11.33 -5.33 3.24
CA LEU A 35 -11.03 -4.43 4.36
C LEU A 35 -12.29 -3.76 4.94
N GLU A 36 -13.44 -3.83 4.27
CA GLU A 36 -14.70 -3.22 4.72
C GLU A 36 -15.06 -3.50 6.20
N PRO A 37 -14.98 -4.73 6.73
CA PRO A 37 -15.36 -5.00 8.12
C PRO A 37 -14.41 -4.37 9.16
N VAL A 38 -13.17 -4.08 8.80
CA VAL A 38 -12.13 -3.55 9.69
C VAL A 38 -11.76 -2.10 9.37
N LEU A 39 -12.39 -1.51 8.36
CA LEU A 39 -12.06 -0.17 7.88
C LEU A 39 -12.32 0.91 8.93
N ASP A 40 -13.32 0.73 9.79
CA ASP A 40 -13.62 1.66 10.89
C ASP A 40 -12.58 1.63 12.00
N ASP A 41 -11.89 0.49 12.19
CA ASP A 41 -10.80 0.36 13.16
C ASP A 41 -9.49 0.94 12.61
N ILE A 42 -9.22 0.71 11.32
CA ILE A 42 -7.98 1.14 10.67
C ILE A 42 -8.02 2.63 10.32
N LEU A 43 -9.16 3.12 9.81
CA LEU A 43 -9.35 4.51 9.40
C LEU A 43 -10.55 5.13 10.14
N PRO A 44 -10.50 5.40 11.46
CA PRO A 44 -11.67 5.86 12.20
C PRO A 44 -12.24 7.18 11.68
N LYS A 45 -13.58 7.29 11.57
CA LYS A 45 -14.27 8.49 11.04
C LYS A 45 -13.99 9.76 11.85
N LYS A 46 -13.71 9.61 13.15
CA LYS A 46 -13.50 10.70 14.10
C LYS A 46 -12.02 11.05 14.30
N SER A 47 -11.10 10.17 13.89
CA SER A 47 -9.67 10.40 14.06
C SER A 47 -9.17 11.37 12.99
N PRO A 48 -8.27 12.30 13.33
CA PRO A 48 -7.58 13.09 12.31
C PRO A 48 -6.77 12.16 11.40
N LEU A 49 -6.96 12.33 10.09
CA LEU A 49 -6.16 11.67 9.07
C LEU A 49 -5.14 12.69 8.54
N ILE A 50 -3.87 12.30 8.49
CA ILE A 50 -2.78 13.15 8.03
C ILE A 50 -2.28 12.59 6.71
N VAL A 51 -2.12 13.46 5.71
CA VAL A 51 -1.44 13.13 4.46
C VAL A 51 -0.08 13.81 4.45
N ALA A 52 0.98 13.00 4.49
CA ALA A 52 2.33 13.48 4.29
C ALA A 52 2.66 13.49 2.79
N LYS A 53 2.98 14.67 2.27
CA LYS A 53 3.47 14.87 0.92
C LYS A 53 4.96 14.67 0.90
N CYS A 54 5.41 13.82 -0.01
CA CYS A 54 6.80 13.48 -0.21
C CYS A 54 7.26 13.85 -1.63
N GLN A 55 8.57 13.84 -1.84
CA GLN A 55 9.17 13.99 -3.16
C GLN A 55 8.62 12.94 -4.16
N ASN A 56 8.72 13.23 -5.45
CA ASN A 56 8.21 12.39 -6.55
C ASN A 56 6.68 12.20 -6.58
N HIS A 57 5.92 13.15 -6.03
CA HIS A 57 4.45 13.11 -5.95
C HIS A 57 3.92 11.89 -5.19
N LEU A 58 4.68 11.47 -4.19
CA LEU A 58 4.28 10.42 -3.26
C LEU A 58 3.47 11.05 -2.13
N ASN A 59 2.31 10.49 -1.83
CA ASN A 59 1.48 10.86 -0.71
C ASN A 59 1.37 9.67 0.24
N LEU A 60 1.67 9.87 1.52
CA LEU A 60 1.50 8.87 2.57
C LEU A 60 0.26 9.22 3.39
N VAL A 61 -0.60 8.24 3.62
CA VAL A 61 -1.78 8.35 4.48
C VAL A 61 -1.43 7.81 5.86
N LEU A 62 -1.46 8.70 6.86
CA LEU A 62 -1.16 8.38 8.24
C LEU A 62 -2.39 8.55 9.14
N VAL A 63 -2.55 7.63 10.07
CA VAL A 63 -3.52 7.71 11.17
C VAL A 63 -2.75 7.41 12.45
N ASN A 64 -2.91 8.24 13.49
CA ASN A 64 -2.17 8.11 14.75
C ASN A 64 -0.65 8.01 14.55
N ASN A 65 -0.09 8.78 13.62
CA ASN A 65 1.32 8.77 13.21
C ASN A 65 1.83 7.44 12.64
N VAL A 66 0.93 6.51 12.29
CA VAL A 66 1.27 5.26 11.63
C VAL A 66 0.91 5.37 10.14
N PRO A 67 1.87 5.15 9.20
CA PRO A 67 1.56 5.11 7.78
C PRO A 67 0.82 3.81 7.45
N LEU A 68 -0.33 3.95 6.79
CA LEU A 68 -1.20 2.82 6.45
C LEU A 68 -1.24 2.57 4.94
N PHE A 69 -1.40 3.64 4.16
CA PHE A 69 -1.47 3.61 2.70
C PHE A 69 -0.53 4.64 2.08
N PHE A 70 -0.20 4.46 0.81
CA PHE A 70 0.49 5.45 0.00
C PHE A 70 -0.11 5.54 -1.40
N SER A 71 -0.08 6.71 -2.02
CA SER A 71 -0.45 6.90 -3.43
C SER A 71 0.64 7.69 -4.15
N VAL A 72 0.77 7.47 -5.46
CA VAL A 72 1.74 8.17 -6.30
C VAL A 72 1.02 8.85 -7.44
N ARG A 73 1.24 10.16 -7.62
CA ARG A 73 0.62 10.98 -8.69
C ARG A 73 -0.90 10.79 -8.77
N ASP A 74 -1.57 10.76 -7.63
CA ASP A 74 -3.01 10.54 -7.50
C ASP A 74 -3.51 9.21 -8.11
N GLY A 75 -2.63 8.22 -8.21
CA GLY A 75 -2.98 6.84 -8.52
C GLY A 75 -3.65 6.10 -7.36
N PRO A 76 -3.86 4.77 -7.50
CA PRO A 76 -4.53 3.95 -6.49
C PRO A 76 -3.78 3.95 -5.15
N TYR A 77 -4.52 3.71 -4.07
CA TYR A 77 -3.93 3.66 -2.72
C TYR A 77 -3.34 2.28 -2.48
N MET A 78 -2.02 2.21 -2.33
CA MET A 78 -1.34 0.95 -2.03
C MET A 78 -1.15 0.80 -0.51
N PRO A 79 -1.47 -0.35 0.10
CA PRO A 79 -1.24 -0.58 1.52
C PRO A 79 0.26 -0.70 1.80
N THR A 80 0.67 -0.31 2.99
CA THR A 80 2.01 -0.63 3.49
C THR A 80 2.14 -2.13 3.76
N LEU A 81 3.36 -2.67 3.66
CA LEU A 81 3.62 -4.08 3.99
C LEU A 81 3.18 -4.44 5.41
N ARG A 82 3.29 -3.50 6.36
CA ARG A 82 2.82 -3.71 7.75
C ARG A 82 1.32 -3.95 7.80
N LEU A 83 0.54 -3.17 7.07
CA LEU A 83 -0.91 -3.36 6.98
C LEU A 83 -1.25 -4.66 6.25
N LEU A 84 -0.57 -4.93 5.14
CA LEU A 84 -0.78 -6.15 4.35
C LEU A 84 -0.46 -7.43 5.16
N HIS A 85 0.54 -7.41 6.04
CA HIS A 85 0.84 -8.53 6.92
C HIS A 85 -0.24 -8.80 7.98
N GLN A 86 -0.99 -7.76 8.40
CA GLN A 86 -2.13 -7.94 9.31
C GLN A 86 -3.35 -8.51 8.58
N TYR A 87 -3.55 -8.11 7.32
CA TYR A 87 -4.66 -8.51 6.49
C TYR A 87 -4.18 -9.11 5.16
N PRO A 88 -3.62 -10.33 5.15
CA PRO A 88 -2.94 -10.89 3.98
C PRO A 88 -3.86 -11.22 2.81
N ASN A 89 -5.18 -11.25 3.02
CA ASN A 89 -6.15 -11.68 2.02
C ASN A 89 -6.82 -10.52 1.27
N ILE A 90 -6.37 -9.28 1.50
CA ILE A 90 -6.95 -8.10 0.83
C ILE A 90 -6.42 -7.90 -0.60
N MET A 91 -5.35 -8.59 -0.98
CA MET A 91 -4.72 -8.52 -2.31
C MET A 91 -4.47 -9.91 -2.87
N LYS A 92 -4.49 -10.00 -4.21
CA LYS A 92 -4.04 -11.19 -4.94
C LYS A 92 -2.58 -11.47 -4.61
N LYS A 93 -2.22 -12.76 -4.51
CA LYS A 93 -0.87 -13.19 -4.13
C LYS A 93 -0.15 -13.76 -5.33
N LEU A 94 1.13 -13.44 -5.45
CA LEU A 94 2.03 -14.02 -6.44
C LEU A 94 3.18 -14.68 -5.70
N GLN A 95 3.44 -15.95 -5.98
CA GLN A 95 4.56 -16.68 -5.41
C GLN A 95 5.72 -16.73 -6.41
N VAL A 96 6.89 -16.32 -5.94
CA VAL A 96 8.13 -16.32 -6.73
C VAL A 96 9.06 -17.43 -6.28
N ASP A 97 9.92 -17.88 -7.20
CA ASP A 97 11.00 -18.82 -6.87
C ASP A 97 11.95 -18.27 -5.79
N ARG A 98 12.58 -19.19 -5.05
CA ARG A 98 13.58 -18.90 -4.02
C ARG A 98 14.74 -18.06 -4.57
N GLY A 99 15.15 -18.29 -5.82
CA GLY A 99 16.20 -17.51 -6.47
C GLY A 99 15.87 -16.02 -6.63
N ALA A 100 14.59 -15.67 -6.72
CA ALA A 100 14.14 -14.30 -6.92
C ALA A 100 14.09 -13.46 -5.63
N ILE A 101 13.93 -14.11 -4.46
CA ILE A 101 13.69 -13.44 -3.17
C ILE A 101 14.75 -12.35 -2.88
N ARG A 102 16.03 -12.65 -3.07
CA ARG A 102 17.13 -11.69 -2.82
C ARG A 102 16.99 -10.44 -3.69
N PHE A 103 16.58 -10.60 -4.94
CA PHE A 103 16.43 -9.50 -5.90
C PHE A 103 15.18 -8.68 -5.61
N VAL A 104 14.06 -9.33 -5.26
CA VAL A 104 12.82 -8.64 -4.85
C VAL A 104 13.05 -7.78 -3.61
N LEU A 105 13.73 -8.31 -2.59
CA LEU A 105 14.11 -7.54 -1.39
C LEU A 105 15.06 -6.38 -1.70
N SER A 106 15.84 -6.49 -2.79
CA SER A 106 16.69 -5.41 -3.30
C SER A 106 15.92 -4.36 -4.12
N GLY A 107 14.61 -4.55 -4.31
CA GLY A 107 13.70 -3.69 -5.06
C GLY A 107 13.73 -3.95 -6.57
N ALA A 108 14.18 -5.12 -7.03
CA ALA A 108 14.10 -5.50 -8.43
C ALA A 108 12.66 -5.92 -8.80
N ASN A 109 12.32 -5.75 -10.07
CA ASN A 109 11.05 -6.24 -10.62
C ASN A 109 11.06 -7.76 -10.71
N ILE A 110 9.86 -8.36 -10.60
CA ILE A 110 9.66 -9.80 -10.80
C ILE A 110 9.56 -10.05 -12.31
N MET A 111 10.38 -10.96 -12.82
CA MET A 111 10.37 -11.36 -14.24
C MET A 111 9.56 -12.65 -14.42
N CYS A 112 8.94 -12.84 -15.59
CA CYS A 112 8.07 -13.99 -15.89
C CYS A 112 8.65 -15.35 -15.48
N PRO A 113 9.95 -15.68 -15.72
CA PRO A 113 10.52 -16.97 -15.32
C PRO A 113 10.48 -17.22 -13.80
N GLY A 114 10.48 -16.17 -12.98
CA GLY A 114 10.37 -16.30 -11.53
C GLY A 114 8.98 -16.74 -11.05
N LEU A 115 7.95 -16.59 -11.89
CA LEU A 115 6.56 -16.94 -11.61
C LEU A 115 6.15 -18.29 -12.24
N THR A 116 6.81 -18.70 -13.33
CA THR A 116 6.52 -19.95 -14.06
C THR A 116 7.43 -21.12 -13.69
N SER A 117 8.41 -20.89 -12.81
CA SER A 117 9.27 -21.95 -12.27
C SER A 117 8.49 -22.96 -11.42
N PRO A 118 9.05 -24.15 -11.10
CA PRO A 118 8.40 -25.12 -10.22
C PRO A 118 8.06 -24.59 -8.82
N GLY A 119 8.77 -23.55 -8.35
CA GLY A 119 8.51 -22.87 -7.08
C GLY A 119 7.65 -21.61 -7.21
N GLY A 120 7.31 -21.20 -8.42
CA GLY A 120 6.42 -20.08 -8.71
C GLY A 120 4.96 -20.53 -8.75
N ALA A 121 4.06 -19.68 -8.29
CA ALA A 121 2.62 -19.91 -8.39
C ALA A 121 1.92 -18.58 -8.68
N LEU A 122 1.00 -18.63 -9.63
CA LEU A 122 0.08 -17.56 -9.99
C LEU A 122 -1.30 -17.99 -9.49
N ASP A 123 -2.01 -17.09 -8.81
CA ASP A 123 -3.43 -17.34 -8.52
C ASP A 123 -4.20 -17.45 -9.84
N GLU A 124 -5.11 -18.42 -9.95
CA GLU A 124 -5.84 -18.72 -11.20
C GLU A 124 -6.74 -17.55 -11.65
N GLU A 125 -7.08 -16.64 -10.75
CA GLU A 125 -7.95 -15.48 -10.99
C GLU A 125 -7.20 -14.18 -11.30
N VAL A 126 -5.92 -14.23 -11.70
CA VAL A 126 -5.20 -13.05 -12.18
C VAL A 126 -5.55 -12.80 -13.66
N GLU A 127 -6.76 -12.27 -13.89
CA GLU A 127 -7.08 -11.51 -15.13
C GLU A 127 -6.28 -10.21 -15.22
#